data_AF-A0AAJ6X5P0-F1
#
_entry.id   AF-A0AAJ6X5P0-F1
#
_cell.length_a   1.000
_cell.length_b   1.000
_cell.length_c   1.000
_cell.angle_alpha   90.00
_cell.angle_beta   90.00
_cell.angle_gamma   90.00
#
_symmetry.space_group_name_H-M   'P 1'
#
loop_
_entity.id
_entity.type
_entity.pdbx_description
1 polymer ?
#
loop_
_entity_poly.entity_id
_entity_poly.type
_entity_poly.pdbx_seq_one_letter_code
_entity_poly.pdbx_strand_id
1 'polypeptide(L)'
;MRRRPAEYRRPVRRRLSQWIWALIGMFLIAGLVLFVFLHNHPEDQVKQPIMGEHAIKEPIKHRGLNFTKEILNASSFSRQLAEQMTLAKAYVIIAKEHNNLHLAWELSKKIRSCQLLLSKAAMRGEPITVEEAEPIISSLSYLIFKAQDAHYDIATTMMTMKSHIQALEERTNAATVQSTFFGQLVAEVLPKSLHCLKIKLINDWLKQLPLQNHAEEKRNSPRVVDNNLYHFCIFSDNILATSVVVNSTVCNADHPKQLVFHIVTDGISYGSMQAWFLTNDFKGATVEVQNIEEFSWLNASYAPVIKQILDQDSRAYYFGADQVMKVEPKLRNPKYLSLLNHLRFYIPEIYPLLEKIVFLDDDVVVQKDLTRLFSLDLHGNVNGAVETCLETFHRYYKYINFSNPVISSKFDPQACGWAFGMNVFDLIAWRKENVTAQYHYWQEQNADQTLWKLGTLPPALLAFYGLTEPLDRRWHVLGLGYDMNIDDRLIDSAAVIHFNGNMKPWLKLAIGRYKPLWERYVNQSHPYYQDCVIS
;
A
#
# COMPACT_ATOMS: atom_id res chain seq x y z
N MET A 1 -46.05 -7.69 56.60
CA MET A 1 -45.83 -6.61 57.60
C MET A 1 -44.57 -5.83 57.25
N ARG A 2 -44.74 -4.51 57.06
CA ARG A 2 -43.80 -3.37 57.09
C ARG A 2 -42.44 -3.47 56.36
N ARG A 3 -42.44 -2.91 55.14
CA ARG A 3 -41.29 -2.24 54.49
C ARG A 3 -40.85 -1.03 55.35
N ARG A 4 -39.53 -0.89 55.59
CA ARG A 4 -38.92 0.33 56.14
C ARG A 4 -38.67 1.35 55.02
N PRO A 5 -38.80 2.66 55.29
CA PRO A 5 -38.79 3.71 54.27
C PRO A 5 -37.37 4.14 53.87
N ALA A 6 -37.28 4.69 52.66
CA ALA A 6 -36.06 5.25 52.07
C ALA A 6 -35.65 6.57 52.75
N GLU A 7 -34.38 6.68 53.12
CA GLU A 7 -33.77 7.92 53.59
C GLU A 7 -33.56 8.91 52.43
N TYR A 8 -34.17 10.07 52.56
CA TYR A 8 -33.98 11.25 51.73
C TYR A 8 -32.54 11.79 51.83
N ARG A 9 -31.75 11.67 50.76
CA ARG A 9 -30.52 12.47 50.59
C ARG A 9 -30.85 13.84 50.01
N ARG A 10 -30.48 14.90 50.75
CA ARG A 10 -30.57 16.31 50.36
C ARG A 10 -29.70 16.63 49.12
N PRO A 11 -30.11 17.57 48.26
CA PRO A 11 -29.30 18.00 47.12
C PRO A 11 -28.12 18.88 47.56
N VAL A 12 -26.90 18.48 47.20
CA VAL A 12 -25.67 19.26 47.41
C VAL A 12 -25.62 20.38 46.37
N ARG A 13 -25.96 21.60 46.79
CA ARG A 13 -25.80 22.82 46.00
C ARG A 13 -24.30 23.14 45.91
N ARG A 14 -23.61 22.60 44.89
CA ARG A 14 -22.21 22.97 44.59
C ARG A 14 -22.17 24.43 44.12
N ARG A 15 -21.81 25.35 45.01
CA ARG A 15 -21.36 26.70 44.62
C ARG A 15 -20.07 26.53 43.83
N LEU A 16 -20.14 26.71 42.51
CA LEU A 16 -18.95 26.87 41.67
C LEU A 16 -18.13 28.05 42.22
N SER A 17 -16.87 27.78 42.54
CA SER A 17 -15.93 28.77 43.08
C SER A 17 -15.81 29.95 42.12
N GLN A 18 -15.80 31.18 42.66
CA GLN A 18 -15.69 32.43 41.89
C GLN A 18 -14.46 32.44 40.96
N TRP A 19 -13.44 31.65 41.26
CA TRP A 19 -12.26 31.44 40.42
C TRP A 19 -12.55 30.82 39.05
N ILE A 20 -13.55 29.93 38.96
CA ILE A 20 -13.92 29.29 37.68
C ILE A 20 -14.60 30.30 36.77
N TRP A 21 -15.44 31.18 37.34
CA TRP A 21 -16.07 32.28 36.60
C TRP A 21 -15.03 33.33 36.16
N ALA A 22 -14.02 33.60 36.99
CA ALA A 22 -12.92 34.48 36.61
C ALA A 22 -12.08 33.90 35.46
N LEU A 23 -11.80 32.59 35.48
CA LEU A 23 -11.08 31.89 34.40
C LEU A 23 -11.85 31.92 33.07
N ILE A 24 -13.17 31.65 33.12
CA ILE A 24 -14.02 31.71 31.93
C ILE A 24 -14.10 33.15 31.39
N GLY A 25 -14.20 34.14 32.28
CA GLY A 25 -14.17 35.56 31.91
C GLY A 25 -12.86 35.97 31.23
N MET A 26 -11.71 35.53 31.76
CA MET A 26 -10.39 35.79 31.16
C MET A 26 -10.25 35.17 29.77
N PHE A 27 -10.73 33.94 29.58
CA PHE A 27 -10.71 33.28 28.26
C PHE A 27 -11.62 33.97 27.24
N LEU A 28 -12.79 34.44 27.66
CA LEU A 28 -13.70 35.20 26.80
C LEU A 28 -13.10 36.54 26.38
N ILE A 29 -12.46 37.26 27.31
CA ILE A 29 -11.79 38.53 27.02
C ILE A 29 -10.60 38.31 26.07
N ALA A 30 -9.78 37.28 26.31
CA ALA A 30 -8.67 36.94 25.41
C ALA A 30 -9.16 36.58 24.01
N GLY A 31 -10.26 35.82 23.89
CA GLY A 31 -10.88 35.50 22.60
C GLY A 31 -11.42 36.74 21.88
N LEU A 32 -12.00 37.70 22.61
CA LEU A 32 -12.53 38.95 22.05
C LEU A 32 -11.39 39.89 21.60
N VAL A 33 -10.30 39.95 22.36
CA VAL A 33 -9.10 40.70 21.98
C VAL A 33 -8.46 40.09 20.74
N LEU A 34 -8.36 38.76 20.63
CA LEU A 34 -7.82 38.09 19.45
C LEU A 34 -8.71 38.32 18.22
N PHE A 35 -10.03 38.28 18.39
CA PHE A 35 -11.00 38.53 17.33
C PHE A 35 -10.92 39.97 16.81
N VAL A 36 -10.80 40.96 17.70
CA VAL A 36 -10.61 42.37 17.32
C VAL A 36 -9.25 42.60 16.67
N PHE A 37 -8.20 41.93 17.13
CA PHE A 37 -6.85 42.05 16.56
C PHE A 37 -6.74 41.42 15.16
N LEU A 38 -7.43 40.30 14.92
CA LEU A 38 -7.52 39.64 13.61
C LEU A 38 -8.38 40.42 12.60
N HIS A 39 -9.34 41.21 13.07
CA HIS A 39 -10.26 41.94 12.19
C HIS A 39 -9.84 43.39 11.91
N ASN A 40 -8.91 43.96 12.68
CA ASN A 40 -8.44 45.35 12.52
C ASN A 40 -7.03 45.48 11.92
N HIS A 41 -6.45 44.43 11.32
CA HIS A 41 -5.23 44.59 10.52
C HIS A 41 -5.58 45.13 9.12
N PRO A 42 -5.14 46.35 8.75
CA PRO A 42 -5.17 46.79 7.36
C PRO A 42 -4.11 45.99 6.58
N GLU A 43 -4.44 45.53 5.37
CA GLU A 43 -3.47 44.95 4.44
C GLU A 43 -2.36 45.96 4.13
N ASP A 44 -1.17 45.74 4.65
CA ASP A 44 0.03 46.49 4.25
C ASP A 44 0.39 46.14 2.80
N GLN A 45 0.25 47.14 1.94
CA GLN A 45 0.76 47.14 0.57
C GLN A 45 2.29 47.00 0.58
N VAL A 46 2.79 45.81 0.27
CA VAL A 46 4.20 45.63 -0.09
C VAL A 46 4.40 46.05 -1.55
N LYS A 47 4.90 47.29 -1.74
CA LYS A 47 5.47 47.76 -3.01
C LYS A 47 6.72 46.97 -3.36
N GLN A 48 6.73 46.34 -4.54
CA GLN A 48 7.97 45.89 -5.19
C GLN A 48 8.65 47.05 -5.94
N PRO A 49 9.99 47.08 -6.03
CA PRO A 49 10.71 48.22 -6.59
C PRO A 49 10.66 48.25 -8.12
N ILE A 50 10.60 49.46 -8.64
CA ILE A 50 10.70 49.80 -10.07
C ILE A 50 12.11 49.46 -10.56
N MET A 51 12.22 48.65 -11.62
CA MET A 51 13.43 48.54 -12.43
C MET A 51 13.06 48.37 -13.91
N GLY A 52 13.34 49.44 -14.69
CA GLY A 52 13.74 49.47 -16.10
C GLY A 52 12.95 48.68 -17.15
N GLU A 53 12.37 49.41 -18.11
CA GLU A 53 12.03 48.92 -19.45
C GLU A 53 13.18 48.12 -20.07
N HIS A 54 12.91 46.90 -20.51
CA HIS A 54 13.40 46.39 -21.80
C HIS A 54 12.51 45.23 -22.27
N ALA A 55 11.96 45.39 -23.46
CA ALA A 55 11.09 44.44 -24.12
C ALA A 55 11.84 43.14 -24.48
N ILE A 56 11.43 42.02 -23.88
CA ILE A 56 11.74 40.67 -24.38
C ILE A 56 10.45 39.86 -24.34
N LYS A 57 9.99 39.43 -25.52
CA LYS A 57 8.85 38.54 -25.71
C LYS A 57 9.17 37.18 -25.08
N GLU A 58 8.53 36.84 -23.97
CA GLU A 58 8.48 35.47 -23.45
C GLU A 58 7.19 34.76 -23.91
N PRO A 59 7.26 33.43 -24.15
CA PRO A 59 6.17 32.68 -24.74
C PRO A 59 5.06 32.41 -23.73
N ILE A 60 3.82 32.57 -24.18
CA ILE A 60 2.58 32.33 -23.43
C ILE A 60 2.61 30.89 -22.86
N LYS A 61 2.89 30.77 -21.56
CA LYS A 61 2.75 29.54 -20.81
C LYS A 61 1.27 29.42 -20.43
N HIS A 62 0.46 28.77 -21.26
CA HIS A 62 -0.92 28.43 -20.90
C HIS A 62 -0.90 27.55 -19.64
N ARG A 63 -1.14 28.17 -18.48
CA ARG A 63 -1.39 27.47 -17.22
C ARG A 63 -2.81 26.93 -17.29
N GLY A 64 -2.97 25.77 -17.93
CA GLY A 64 -4.27 25.11 -18.07
C GLY A 64 -4.96 25.01 -16.72
N LEU A 65 -6.22 25.44 -16.65
CA LEU A 65 -7.00 25.39 -15.44
C LEU A 65 -7.16 23.94 -14.96
N ASN A 66 -6.83 23.68 -13.69
CA ASN A 66 -7.11 22.39 -13.08
C ASN A 66 -8.61 22.32 -12.75
N PHE A 67 -9.38 21.80 -13.70
CA PHE A 67 -10.84 21.70 -13.60
C PHE A 67 -11.33 20.93 -12.36
N THR A 68 -10.54 19.96 -11.87
CA THR A 68 -10.83 19.26 -10.61
C THR A 68 -10.80 20.20 -9.40
N LYS A 69 -9.82 21.12 -9.34
CA LYS A 69 -9.76 22.16 -8.30
C LYS A 69 -10.87 23.18 -8.45
N GLU A 70 -11.26 23.51 -9.68
CA GLU A 70 -12.36 24.42 -9.95
C GLU A 70 -13.69 23.86 -9.41
N ILE A 71 -14.02 22.60 -9.73
CA ILE A 71 -15.22 21.92 -9.20
C ILE A 71 -15.21 21.81 -7.66
N LEU A 72 -14.06 21.86 -7.00
CA LEU A 72 -13.97 21.83 -5.53
C LEU A 72 -14.06 23.23 -4.90
N ASN A 73 -13.93 24.31 -5.68
CA ASN A 73 -14.03 25.67 -5.18
C ASN A 73 -15.50 26.09 -5.00
N ALA A 74 -15.88 26.47 -3.78
CA ALA A 74 -17.22 26.89 -3.40
C ALA A 74 -17.75 28.12 -4.16
N SER A 75 -16.84 28.97 -4.67
CA SER A 75 -17.19 30.19 -5.42
C SER A 75 -17.30 29.98 -6.94
N SER A 76 -17.07 28.76 -7.45
CA SER A 76 -17.06 28.53 -8.89
C SER A 76 -18.46 28.23 -9.45
N PHE A 77 -18.76 28.79 -10.62
CA PHE A 77 -19.96 28.43 -11.39
C PHE A 77 -19.93 26.96 -11.83
N SER A 78 -18.75 26.40 -12.07
CA SER A 78 -18.56 24.97 -12.36
C SER A 78 -19.10 24.07 -11.24
N ARG A 79 -18.83 24.41 -9.96
CA ARG A 79 -19.40 23.70 -8.82
C ARG A 79 -20.92 23.91 -8.73
N GLN A 80 -21.39 25.15 -8.81
CA GLN A 80 -22.81 25.46 -8.70
C GLN A 80 -23.66 24.74 -9.76
N LEU A 81 -23.19 24.74 -11.01
CA LEU A 81 -23.81 24.00 -12.12
C LEU A 81 -23.82 22.48 -11.86
N ALA A 82 -22.72 21.92 -11.34
CA ALA A 82 -22.64 20.51 -11.01
C ALA A 82 -23.63 20.09 -9.91
N GLU A 83 -23.81 20.92 -8.88
CA GLU A 83 -24.78 20.67 -7.80
C GLU A 83 -26.23 20.76 -8.31
N GLN A 84 -26.57 21.84 -9.03
CA GLN A 84 -27.91 22.01 -9.61
C GLN A 84 -28.25 20.89 -10.59
N MET A 85 -27.28 20.45 -11.41
CA MET A 85 -27.45 19.30 -12.29
C MET A 85 -27.70 18.00 -11.51
N THR A 86 -27.02 17.79 -10.38
CA THR A 86 -27.20 16.60 -9.54
C THR A 86 -28.61 16.57 -8.95
N LEU A 87 -29.08 17.70 -8.43
CA LEU A 87 -30.44 17.84 -7.92
C LEU A 87 -31.49 17.64 -9.03
N ALA A 88 -31.29 18.25 -10.20
CA ALA A 88 -32.18 18.10 -11.35
C ALA A 88 -32.29 16.63 -11.81
N LYS A 89 -31.19 15.86 -11.79
CA LYS A 89 -31.21 14.43 -12.11
C LYS A 89 -32.09 13.62 -11.16
N ALA A 90 -32.11 13.97 -9.88
CA ALA A 90 -33.00 13.33 -8.92
C ALA A 90 -34.48 13.63 -9.26
N TYR A 91 -34.81 14.87 -9.60
CA TYR A 91 -36.18 15.23 -10.00
C TYR A 91 -36.62 14.63 -11.34
N VAL A 92 -35.70 14.35 -12.28
CA VAL A 92 -36.04 13.60 -13.50
C VAL A 92 -36.56 12.21 -13.16
N ILE A 93 -35.93 11.54 -12.19
CA ILE A 93 -36.34 10.20 -11.74
C ILE A 93 -37.75 10.28 -11.13
N ILE A 94 -37.93 11.20 -10.18
CA ILE A 94 -39.22 11.40 -9.50
C ILE A 94 -40.33 11.71 -10.51
N ALA A 95 -40.07 12.64 -11.44
CA ALA A 95 -41.04 13.05 -12.45
C ALA A 95 -41.44 11.89 -13.38
N LYS A 96 -40.49 11.02 -13.78
CA LYS A 96 -40.79 9.84 -14.61
C LYS A 96 -41.68 8.83 -13.88
N GLU A 97 -41.39 8.56 -12.61
CA GLU A 97 -42.14 7.59 -11.82
C GLU A 97 -43.59 8.02 -11.59
N HIS A 98 -43.80 9.33 -11.46
CA HIS A 98 -45.14 9.93 -11.35
C HIS A 98 -45.77 10.28 -12.70
N ASN A 99 -45.25 9.72 -13.80
CA ASN A 99 -45.75 9.92 -15.17
C ASN A 99 -45.76 11.38 -15.66
N ASN A 100 -45.02 12.28 -15.01
CA ASN A 100 -44.79 13.66 -15.45
C ASN A 100 -43.64 13.70 -16.46
N LEU A 101 -43.85 13.08 -17.62
CA LEU A 101 -42.83 12.94 -18.66
C LEU A 101 -42.41 14.29 -19.26
N HIS A 102 -43.31 15.29 -19.25
CA HIS A 102 -43.01 16.63 -19.72
C HIS A 102 -41.93 17.31 -18.85
N LEU A 103 -42.13 17.34 -17.53
CA LEU A 103 -41.14 17.92 -16.62
C LEU A 103 -39.82 17.15 -16.65
N ALA A 104 -39.88 15.82 -16.72
CA ALA A 104 -38.70 14.99 -16.87
C ALA A 104 -37.90 15.32 -18.15
N TRP A 105 -38.59 15.63 -19.26
CA TRP A 105 -37.97 16.04 -20.51
C TRP A 105 -37.35 17.45 -20.42
N GLU A 106 -38.05 18.42 -19.83
CA GLU A 106 -37.55 19.80 -19.62
C GLU A 106 -36.27 19.79 -18.77
N LEU A 107 -36.28 19.06 -17.65
CA LEU A 107 -35.12 18.87 -16.79
C LEU A 107 -33.96 18.19 -17.55
N SER A 108 -34.25 17.10 -18.27
CA SER A 108 -33.24 16.37 -19.07
C SER A 108 -32.61 17.22 -20.17
N LYS A 109 -33.37 18.13 -20.80
CA LYS A 109 -32.86 19.09 -21.79
C LYS A 109 -31.86 20.05 -21.14
N LYS A 110 -32.19 20.62 -19.97
CA LYS A 110 -31.31 21.56 -19.27
C LYS A 110 -30.08 20.90 -18.66
N ILE A 111 -30.20 19.66 -18.18
CA ILE A 111 -29.06 18.84 -17.77
C ILE A 111 -28.05 18.68 -18.92
N ARG A 112 -28.51 18.38 -20.14
CA ARG A 112 -27.62 18.28 -21.32
C ARG A 112 -26.92 19.59 -21.64
N SER A 113 -27.63 20.73 -21.56
CA SER A 113 -27.00 22.06 -21.74
C SER A 113 -25.92 22.33 -20.69
N CYS A 114 -26.18 21.98 -19.42
CA CYS A 114 -25.21 22.09 -18.34
C CYS A 114 -23.98 21.21 -18.57
N GLN A 115 -24.17 19.95 -18.97
CA GLN A 115 -23.06 19.03 -19.28
C GLN A 115 -22.19 19.53 -20.43
N LEU A 116 -22.82 20.10 -21.46
CA LEU A 116 -22.10 20.68 -22.59
C LEU A 116 -21.24 21.88 -22.17
N LEU A 117 -21.76 22.75 -21.30
CA LEU A 117 -21.01 23.91 -20.81
C LEU A 117 -19.81 23.49 -19.95
N LEU A 118 -20.01 22.56 -19.01
CA LEU A 118 -18.92 22.01 -18.18
C LEU A 118 -17.83 21.34 -19.05
N SER A 119 -18.24 20.59 -20.08
CA SER A 119 -17.31 19.96 -21.03
C SER A 119 -16.52 21.01 -21.82
N LYS A 120 -17.16 22.08 -22.31
CA LYS A 120 -16.49 23.17 -23.01
C LYS A 120 -15.48 23.89 -22.13
N ALA A 121 -15.82 24.17 -20.87
CA ALA A 121 -14.90 24.81 -19.92
C ALA A 121 -13.68 23.92 -19.65
N ALA A 122 -13.89 22.62 -19.42
CA ALA A 122 -12.81 21.65 -19.26
C ALA A 122 -11.90 21.56 -20.49
N MET A 123 -12.45 21.60 -21.71
CA MET A 123 -11.67 21.57 -22.96
C MET A 123 -10.91 22.87 -23.22
N ARG A 124 -11.49 24.03 -22.88
CA ARG A 124 -10.87 25.34 -23.04
C ARG A 124 -9.78 25.58 -21.99
N GLY A 125 -9.89 24.95 -20.82
CA GLY A 125 -9.01 25.21 -19.69
C GLY A 125 -9.22 26.62 -19.12
N GLU A 126 -10.44 27.14 -19.21
CA GLU A 126 -10.86 28.46 -18.72
C GLU A 126 -12.09 28.31 -17.81
N PRO A 127 -12.24 29.14 -16.75
CA PRO A 127 -13.41 29.10 -15.88
C PRO A 127 -14.70 29.48 -16.61
N ILE A 128 -15.83 28.97 -16.13
CA ILE A 128 -17.15 29.36 -16.65
C ILE A 128 -17.48 30.80 -16.25
N THR A 129 -17.91 31.60 -17.23
CA THR A 129 -18.32 32.99 -17.04
C THR A 129 -19.76 33.11 -16.50
N VAL A 130 -20.10 34.26 -15.92
CA VAL A 130 -21.44 34.53 -15.38
C VAL A 130 -22.48 34.45 -16.50
N GLU A 131 -22.18 35.05 -17.65
CA GLU A 131 -23.06 35.14 -18.82
C GLU A 131 -23.37 33.75 -19.40
N GLU A 132 -22.42 32.82 -19.33
CA GLU A 132 -22.62 31.43 -19.74
C GLU A 132 -23.43 30.63 -18.71
N ALA A 133 -23.22 30.87 -17.41
CA ALA A 133 -23.82 30.09 -16.33
C ALA A 133 -25.26 30.52 -15.98
N GLU A 134 -25.51 31.82 -15.87
CA GLU A 134 -26.77 32.42 -15.42
C GLU A 134 -28.03 31.87 -16.13
N PRO A 135 -28.09 31.75 -17.47
CA PRO A 135 -29.30 31.26 -18.14
C PRO A 135 -29.56 29.77 -17.87
N ILE A 136 -28.52 28.98 -17.61
CA ILE A 136 -28.65 27.56 -17.29
C ILE A 136 -29.07 27.40 -15.83
N ILE A 137 -28.43 28.12 -14.91
CA ILE A 137 -28.73 28.08 -13.47
C ILE A 137 -30.17 28.52 -13.24
N SER A 138 -30.56 29.70 -13.73
CA SER A 138 -31.91 30.25 -13.55
C SER A 138 -32.99 29.32 -14.07
N SER A 139 -32.74 28.72 -15.24
CA SER A 139 -33.68 27.77 -15.84
C SER A 139 -33.76 26.45 -15.08
N LEU A 140 -32.66 25.93 -14.55
CA LEU A 140 -32.66 24.73 -13.72
C LEU A 140 -33.36 24.99 -12.39
N SER A 141 -33.08 26.12 -11.73
CA SER A 141 -33.71 26.50 -10.48
C SER A 141 -35.23 26.65 -10.63
N TYR A 142 -35.71 27.25 -11.72
CA TYR A 142 -37.14 27.32 -12.03
C TYR A 142 -37.77 25.92 -12.19
N LEU A 143 -37.14 25.02 -12.93
CA LEU A 143 -37.66 23.67 -13.14
C LEU A 143 -37.63 22.83 -11.86
N ILE A 144 -36.60 22.99 -11.02
CA ILE A 144 -36.52 22.36 -9.70
C ILE A 144 -37.62 22.87 -8.79
N PHE A 145 -37.88 24.18 -8.76
CA PHE A 145 -38.99 24.75 -8.01
C PHE A 145 -40.35 24.17 -8.47
N LYS A 146 -40.57 24.11 -9.79
CA LYS A 146 -41.77 23.48 -10.37
C LYS A 146 -41.91 22.00 -9.99
N ALA A 147 -40.78 21.29 -9.85
CA ALA A 147 -40.78 19.90 -9.38
C ALA A 147 -41.10 19.79 -7.88
N GLN A 148 -40.69 20.76 -7.06
CA GLN A 148 -41.01 20.82 -5.64
C GLN A 148 -42.50 21.11 -5.40
N ASP A 149 -43.08 22.01 -6.20
CA ASP A 149 -44.49 22.42 -6.12
C ASP A 149 -45.46 21.33 -6.63
N ALA A 150 -44.97 20.33 -7.36
CA ALA A 150 -45.78 19.25 -7.92
C ALA A 150 -46.36 18.26 -6.89
N HIS A 151 -46.14 18.47 -5.58
CA HIS A 151 -46.70 17.70 -4.46
C HIS A 151 -46.68 16.17 -4.68
N TYR A 152 -45.54 15.63 -5.10
CA TYR A 152 -45.36 14.18 -5.28
C TYR A 152 -45.63 13.42 -3.98
N ASP A 153 -46.18 12.21 -4.10
CA ASP A 153 -46.42 11.36 -2.94
C ASP A 153 -45.09 11.06 -2.25
N ILE A 154 -44.98 11.46 -0.98
CA ILE A 154 -43.73 11.38 -0.21
C ILE A 154 -43.33 9.92 -0.04
N ALA A 155 -44.29 9.01 0.17
CA ALA A 155 -44.01 7.59 0.34
C ALA A 155 -43.44 6.97 -0.95
N THR A 156 -44.07 7.22 -2.09
CA THR A 156 -43.58 6.78 -3.41
C THR A 156 -42.21 7.38 -3.71
N THR A 157 -42.03 8.69 -3.49
CA THR A 157 -40.74 9.38 -3.69
C THR A 157 -39.62 8.78 -2.84
N MET A 158 -39.89 8.50 -1.57
CA MET A 158 -38.92 7.86 -0.66
C MET A 158 -38.56 6.44 -1.13
N MET A 159 -39.54 5.63 -1.55
CA MET A 159 -39.27 4.27 -2.05
C MET A 159 -38.44 4.30 -3.34
N THR A 160 -38.75 5.19 -4.28
CA THR A 160 -38.00 5.34 -5.54
C THR A 160 -36.58 5.84 -5.29
N MET A 161 -36.38 6.80 -4.38
CA MET A 161 -35.03 7.23 -4.00
C MET A 161 -34.23 6.10 -3.37
N LYS A 162 -34.85 5.31 -2.48
CA LYS A 162 -34.21 4.15 -1.86
C LYS A 162 -33.76 3.12 -2.89
N SER A 163 -34.61 2.76 -3.86
CA SER A 163 -34.25 1.80 -4.89
C SER A 163 -33.11 2.32 -5.78
N HIS A 164 -33.10 3.61 -6.09
CA HIS A 164 -32.01 4.23 -6.84
C HIS A 164 -30.70 4.31 -6.07
N ILE A 165 -30.75 4.58 -4.76
CA ILE A 165 -29.56 4.52 -3.89
C ILE A 165 -28.99 3.10 -3.88
N GLN A 166 -29.83 2.08 -3.72
CA GLN A 166 -29.41 0.68 -3.78
C GLN A 166 -28.78 0.33 -5.14
N ALA A 167 -29.40 0.72 -6.26
CA ALA A 167 -28.84 0.49 -7.59
C ALA A 167 -27.51 1.23 -7.83
N LEU A 168 -27.33 2.42 -7.26
CA LEU A 168 -26.06 3.16 -7.31
C LEU A 168 -24.99 2.50 -6.44
N GLU A 169 -25.37 2.01 -5.26
CA GLU A 169 -24.49 1.25 -4.37
C GLU A 169 -24.02 -0.04 -5.05
N GLU A 170 -24.92 -0.80 -5.69
CA GLU A 170 -24.58 -1.99 -6.48
C GLU A 170 -23.61 -1.67 -7.62
N ARG A 171 -23.84 -0.59 -8.38
CA ARG A 171 -22.92 -0.14 -9.44
C ARG A 171 -21.57 0.28 -8.89
N THR A 172 -21.54 0.98 -7.75
CA THR A 172 -20.31 1.42 -7.09
C THR A 172 -19.53 0.21 -6.58
N ASN A 173 -20.20 -0.78 -6.01
CA ASN A 173 -19.62 -2.05 -5.59
C ASN A 173 -19.04 -2.82 -6.78
N ALA A 174 -19.80 -2.95 -7.89
CA ALA A 174 -19.32 -3.59 -9.11
C ALA A 174 -18.08 -2.88 -9.69
N ALA A 175 -18.10 -1.56 -9.78
CA ALA A 175 -16.96 -0.77 -10.23
C ALA A 175 -15.75 -0.90 -9.30
N THR A 176 -15.97 -0.96 -7.98
CA THR A 176 -14.92 -1.15 -6.97
C THR A 176 -14.28 -2.53 -7.10
N VAL A 177 -15.09 -3.58 -7.26
CA VAL A 177 -14.61 -4.95 -7.51
C VAL A 177 -13.78 -5.01 -8.79
N GLN A 178 -14.28 -4.43 -9.87
CA GLN A 178 -13.57 -4.38 -11.15
C GLN A 178 -12.26 -3.59 -11.07
N SER A 179 -12.27 -2.43 -10.42
CA SER A 179 -11.07 -1.61 -10.20
C SER A 179 -10.03 -2.35 -9.35
N THR A 180 -10.48 -3.08 -8.33
CA THR A 180 -9.59 -3.90 -7.48
C THR A 180 -8.94 -5.01 -8.28
N PHE A 181 -9.72 -5.70 -9.12
CA PHE A 181 -9.23 -6.75 -10.00
C PHE A 181 -8.18 -6.24 -11.01
N PHE A 182 -8.46 -5.12 -11.70
CA PHE A 182 -7.47 -4.54 -12.62
C PHE A 182 -6.24 -4.01 -11.89
N GLY A 183 -6.41 -3.41 -10.71
CA GLY A 183 -5.30 -2.97 -9.88
C GLY A 183 -4.37 -4.13 -9.49
N GLN A 184 -4.94 -5.29 -9.18
CA GLN A 184 -4.18 -6.51 -8.88
C GLN A 184 -3.45 -7.04 -10.12
N LEU A 185 -4.12 -7.14 -11.27
CA LEU A 185 -3.50 -7.58 -12.52
C LEU A 185 -2.29 -6.69 -12.87
N VAL A 186 -2.43 -5.37 -12.75
CA VAL A 186 -1.32 -4.43 -13.00
C VAL A 186 -0.18 -4.59 -11.98
N ALA A 187 -0.48 -4.94 -10.73
CA ALA A 187 0.53 -5.19 -9.71
C ALA A 187 1.33 -6.48 -9.90
N GLU A 188 0.77 -7.43 -10.66
CA GLU A 188 1.39 -8.72 -10.98
C GLU A 188 2.15 -8.70 -12.30
N VAL A 189 1.71 -7.89 -13.27
CA VAL A 189 2.36 -7.77 -14.57
C VAL A 189 3.68 -7.00 -14.46
N LEU A 190 4.77 -7.59 -14.96
CA LEU A 190 6.05 -6.91 -15.09
C LEU A 190 5.92 -5.70 -16.04
N PRO A 191 6.24 -4.47 -15.58
CA PRO A 191 6.25 -3.30 -16.46
C PRO A 191 7.17 -3.52 -17.66
N LYS A 192 6.76 -2.99 -18.84
CA LYS A 192 7.55 -3.09 -20.08
C LYS A 192 8.99 -2.60 -19.90
N SER A 193 9.19 -1.58 -19.08
CA SER A 193 10.51 -1.04 -18.77
C SER A 193 11.40 -2.02 -18.00
N LEU A 194 10.84 -2.72 -16.99
CA LEU A 194 11.56 -3.78 -16.28
C LEU A 194 11.83 -4.99 -17.19
N HIS A 195 10.92 -5.30 -18.10
CA HIS A 195 11.12 -6.36 -19.09
C HIS A 195 12.27 -6.04 -20.05
N CYS A 196 12.33 -4.80 -20.57
CA CYS A 196 13.45 -4.32 -21.38
C CYS A 196 14.79 -4.45 -20.64
N LEU A 197 14.83 -4.03 -19.37
CA LEU A 197 16.01 -4.16 -18.51
C LEU A 197 16.47 -5.61 -18.41
N LYS A 198 15.55 -6.54 -18.11
CA LYS A 198 15.81 -7.98 -18.00
C LYS A 198 16.46 -8.55 -19.27
N ILE A 199 15.88 -8.26 -20.43
CA ILE A 199 16.37 -8.77 -21.73
C ILE A 199 17.78 -8.24 -22.02
N LYS A 200 18.02 -6.94 -21.81
CA LYS A 200 19.34 -6.34 -22.07
C LYS A 200 20.42 -6.96 -21.18
N LEU A 201 20.15 -7.12 -19.89
CA LEU A 201 21.09 -7.73 -18.95
C LEU A 201 21.38 -9.20 -19.26
N ILE A 202 20.36 -9.98 -19.68
CA ILE A 202 20.57 -11.36 -20.11
C ILE A 202 21.47 -11.43 -21.34
N ASN A 203 21.25 -10.55 -22.31
CA ASN A 203 22.08 -10.48 -23.51
C ASN A 203 23.55 -10.18 -23.18
N ASP A 204 23.80 -9.35 -22.18
CA ASP A 204 25.15 -9.06 -21.67
C ASP A 204 25.77 -10.26 -20.94
N TRP A 205 25.01 -10.90 -20.05
CA TRP A 205 25.43 -12.11 -19.33
C TRP A 205 25.87 -13.23 -20.27
N LEU A 206 25.13 -13.44 -21.36
CA LEU A 206 25.42 -14.47 -22.36
C LEU A 206 26.64 -14.14 -23.23
N LYS A 207 26.99 -12.86 -23.37
CA LYS A 207 28.11 -12.42 -24.22
C LYS A 207 29.44 -12.32 -23.48
N GLN A 208 29.42 -12.08 -22.18
CA GLN A 208 30.62 -11.76 -21.41
C GLN A 208 31.10 -12.95 -20.57
N LEU A 209 31.92 -13.81 -21.16
CA LEU A 209 32.58 -14.93 -20.46
C LEU A 209 33.34 -14.52 -19.18
N PRO A 210 34.03 -13.35 -19.11
CA PRO A 210 34.70 -12.91 -17.88
C PRO A 210 33.75 -12.67 -16.70
N LEU A 211 32.50 -12.25 -16.95
CA LEU A 211 31.50 -12.07 -15.89
C LEU A 211 31.16 -13.41 -15.23
N GLN A 212 31.08 -14.48 -16.02
CA GLN A 212 30.77 -15.81 -15.50
C GLN A 212 31.88 -16.33 -14.58
N ASN A 213 33.15 -16.12 -14.97
CA ASN A 213 34.28 -16.47 -14.11
C ASN A 213 34.30 -15.66 -12.80
N HIS A 214 34.03 -14.34 -12.86
CA HIS A 214 33.92 -13.51 -11.67
C HIS A 214 32.75 -13.92 -10.75
N ALA A 215 31.64 -14.41 -11.33
CA ALA A 215 30.52 -14.93 -10.56
C ALA A 215 30.93 -16.14 -9.72
N GLU A 216 31.67 -17.08 -10.33
CA GLU A 216 32.20 -18.26 -9.63
C GLU A 216 33.21 -17.89 -8.54
N GLU A 217 34.09 -16.91 -8.78
CA GLU A 217 35.02 -16.42 -7.75
C GLU A 217 34.29 -15.80 -6.55
N LYS A 218 33.25 -14.98 -6.79
CA LYS A 218 32.44 -14.41 -5.71
C LYS A 218 31.66 -15.48 -4.93
N ARG A 219 31.10 -16.47 -5.64
CA ARG A 219 30.38 -17.60 -5.04
C ARG A 219 31.27 -18.41 -4.10
N ASN A 220 32.53 -18.62 -4.48
CA ASN A 220 33.50 -19.38 -3.68
C ASN A 220 34.25 -18.54 -2.64
N SER A 221 33.88 -17.27 -2.45
CA SER A 221 34.52 -16.39 -1.48
C SER A 221 34.26 -16.88 -0.05
N PRO A 222 35.27 -17.00 0.83
CA PRO A 222 35.07 -17.43 2.21
C PRO A 222 34.17 -16.47 3.01
N ARG A 223 34.00 -15.24 2.53
CA ARG A 223 33.15 -14.21 3.14
C ARG A 223 31.67 -14.59 3.14
N VAL A 224 31.23 -15.45 2.23
CA VAL A 224 29.81 -15.86 2.15
C VAL A 224 29.37 -16.73 3.33
N VAL A 225 30.32 -17.27 4.11
CA VAL A 225 30.06 -18.14 5.27
C VAL A 225 30.73 -17.64 6.56
N ASP A 226 31.30 -16.43 6.55
CA ASP A 226 32.03 -15.87 7.69
C ASP A 226 31.07 -15.19 8.69
N ASN A 227 30.75 -15.89 9.79
CA ASN A 227 29.85 -15.40 10.85
C ASN A 227 30.32 -14.11 11.55
N ASN A 228 31.53 -13.58 11.27
CA ASN A 228 31.96 -12.25 11.73
C ASN A 228 31.44 -11.10 10.84
N LEU A 229 30.78 -11.41 9.72
CA LEU A 229 30.16 -10.46 8.82
C LEU A 229 28.64 -10.40 9.01
N TYR A 230 28.02 -9.36 8.43
CA TYR A 230 26.58 -9.15 8.55
C TYR A 230 25.86 -9.69 7.31
N HIS A 231 25.17 -10.81 7.49
CA HIS A 231 24.51 -11.54 6.41
C HIS A 231 23.05 -11.13 6.24
N PHE A 232 22.70 -10.72 5.02
CA PHE A 232 21.34 -10.38 4.62
C PHE A 232 20.87 -11.34 3.54
N CYS A 233 19.63 -11.81 3.59
CA CYS A 233 19.05 -12.63 2.53
C CYS A 233 17.82 -11.95 1.89
N ILE A 234 17.75 -12.05 0.56
CA ILE A 234 16.69 -11.48 -0.27
C ILE A 234 16.26 -12.52 -1.30
N PHE A 235 14.96 -12.77 -1.43
CA PHE A 235 14.42 -13.73 -2.40
C PHE A 235 13.51 -13.00 -3.39
N SER A 236 13.93 -12.87 -4.64
CA SER A 236 13.21 -12.06 -5.63
C SER A 236 13.67 -12.32 -7.07
N ASP A 237 12.74 -12.11 -8.00
CA ASP A 237 12.93 -12.10 -9.46
C ASP A 237 12.95 -10.68 -10.05
N ASN A 238 12.90 -9.64 -9.19
CA ASN A 238 12.81 -8.24 -9.57
C ASN A 238 14.13 -7.49 -9.31
N ILE A 239 14.90 -7.29 -10.37
CA ILE A 239 16.26 -6.71 -10.32
C ILE A 239 16.27 -5.31 -9.71
N LEU A 240 15.38 -4.41 -10.12
CA LEU A 240 15.39 -3.03 -9.60
C LEU A 240 14.95 -2.98 -8.14
N ALA A 241 13.96 -3.79 -7.76
CA ALA A 241 13.49 -3.87 -6.39
C ALA A 241 14.63 -4.36 -5.47
N THR A 242 15.24 -5.50 -5.79
CA THR A 242 16.40 -6.06 -5.08
C THR A 242 17.58 -5.09 -5.04
N SER A 243 17.88 -4.41 -6.16
CA SER A 243 18.95 -3.42 -6.22
C SER A 243 18.71 -2.25 -5.27
N VAL A 244 17.46 -1.80 -5.10
CA VAL A 244 17.13 -0.73 -4.15
C VAL A 244 17.28 -1.21 -2.72
N VAL A 245 16.91 -2.44 -2.39
CA VAL A 245 17.15 -3.01 -1.05
C VAL A 245 18.65 -3.01 -0.73
N VAL A 246 19.47 -3.58 -1.61
CA VAL A 246 20.93 -3.62 -1.42
C VAL A 246 21.52 -2.21 -1.34
N ASN A 247 21.17 -1.33 -2.30
CA ASN A 247 21.73 0.02 -2.35
C ASN A 247 21.30 0.87 -1.15
N SER A 248 20.04 0.79 -0.73
CA SER A 248 19.55 1.51 0.46
C SER A 248 20.19 0.99 1.74
N THR A 249 20.42 -0.31 1.87
CA THR A 249 21.12 -0.89 3.02
C THR A 249 22.57 -0.43 3.07
N VAL A 250 23.28 -0.51 1.95
CA VAL A 250 24.68 -0.10 1.82
C VAL A 250 24.86 1.41 2.02
N CYS A 251 23.93 2.22 1.50
CA CYS A 251 24.02 3.68 1.60
C CYS A 251 23.85 4.18 3.04
N ASN A 252 23.10 3.46 3.88
CA ASN A 252 22.81 3.86 5.25
C ASN A 252 23.60 3.07 6.31
N ALA A 253 24.55 2.24 5.89
CA ALA A 253 25.42 1.50 6.80
C ALA A 253 26.72 2.25 7.10
N ASP A 254 27.19 2.16 8.33
CA ASP A 254 28.45 2.77 8.76
C ASP A 254 29.68 2.05 8.14
N HIS A 255 29.58 0.72 7.98
CA HIS A 255 30.65 -0.14 7.46
C HIS A 255 30.17 -1.06 6.32
N PRO A 256 29.91 -0.52 5.12
CA PRO A 256 29.29 -1.29 4.01
C PRO A 256 30.12 -2.49 3.56
N LYS A 257 31.44 -2.48 3.75
CA LYS A 257 32.34 -3.61 3.42
C LYS A 257 32.14 -4.82 4.34
N GLN A 258 31.44 -4.70 5.46
CA GLN A 258 31.12 -5.82 6.35
C GLN A 258 29.80 -6.51 6.00
N LEU A 259 29.05 -5.96 5.03
CA LEU A 259 27.77 -6.51 4.63
C LEU A 259 27.94 -7.58 3.55
N VAL A 260 27.19 -8.66 3.70
CA VAL A 260 27.09 -9.78 2.74
C VAL A 260 25.63 -9.97 2.39
N PHE A 261 25.29 -9.84 1.11
CA PHE A 261 23.94 -10.05 0.60
C PHE A 261 23.88 -11.37 -0.14
N HIS A 262 22.94 -12.23 0.26
CA HIS A 262 22.61 -13.46 -0.44
C HIS A 262 21.27 -13.30 -1.15
N ILE A 263 21.32 -13.28 -2.47
CA ILE A 263 20.15 -13.09 -3.32
C ILE A 263 19.81 -14.45 -3.93
N VAL A 264 18.60 -14.95 -3.70
CA VAL A 264 18.11 -16.14 -4.41
C VAL A 264 17.04 -15.72 -5.41
N THR A 265 17.17 -16.23 -6.63
CA THR A 265 16.29 -15.90 -7.75
C THR A 265 15.93 -17.14 -8.57
N ASP A 266 14.94 -17.03 -9.44
CA ASP A 266 14.62 -18.07 -10.43
C ASP A 266 15.63 -18.14 -11.59
N GLY A 267 15.64 -19.26 -12.32
CA GLY A 267 16.55 -19.47 -13.45
C GLY A 267 16.37 -18.46 -14.58
N ILE A 268 15.15 -17.94 -14.78
CA ILE A 268 14.84 -16.93 -15.80
C ILE A 268 15.56 -15.61 -15.50
N SER A 269 15.62 -15.23 -14.24
CA SER A 269 16.16 -13.95 -13.79
C SER A 269 17.63 -14.03 -13.38
N TYR A 270 18.15 -15.24 -13.17
CA TYR A 270 19.51 -15.50 -12.69
C TYR A 270 20.57 -14.76 -13.50
N GLY A 271 20.59 -14.91 -14.82
CA GLY A 271 21.58 -14.25 -15.68
C GLY A 271 21.52 -12.73 -15.60
N SER A 272 20.32 -12.15 -15.55
CA SER A 272 20.16 -10.70 -15.39
C SER A 272 20.56 -10.19 -14.01
N MET A 273 20.28 -10.93 -12.94
CA MET A 273 20.72 -10.59 -11.58
C MET A 273 22.24 -10.62 -11.49
N GLN A 274 22.87 -11.69 -12.01
CA GLN A 274 24.34 -11.81 -12.07
C GLN A 274 24.96 -10.62 -12.81
N ALA A 275 24.49 -10.32 -14.02
CA ALA A 275 24.99 -9.18 -14.79
C ALA A 275 24.84 -7.86 -14.01
N TRP A 276 23.69 -7.60 -13.39
CA TRP A 276 23.46 -6.36 -12.64
C TRP A 276 24.41 -6.23 -11.44
N PHE A 277 24.50 -7.24 -10.58
CA PHE A 277 25.27 -7.16 -9.33
C PHE A 277 26.78 -7.33 -9.52
N LEU A 278 27.23 -7.81 -10.68
CA LEU A 278 28.66 -7.85 -11.04
C LEU A 278 29.13 -6.54 -11.70
N THR A 279 28.25 -5.84 -12.41
CA THR A 279 28.60 -4.61 -13.14
C THR A 279 28.40 -3.33 -12.32
N ASN A 280 27.66 -3.40 -11.22
CA ASN A 280 27.43 -2.27 -10.32
C ASN A 280 28.29 -2.39 -9.05
N ASP A 281 28.78 -1.25 -8.55
CA ASP A 281 29.46 -1.17 -7.26
C ASP A 281 28.47 -0.87 -6.14
N PHE A 282 28.63 -1.58 -5.02
CA PHE A 282 27.85 -1.44 -3.81
C PHE A 282 28.76 -1.10 -2.63
N LYS A 283 29.66 -0.11 -2.82
CA LYS A 283 30.63 0.38 -1.82
C LYS A 283 31.47 -0.74 -1.19
N GLY A 284 31.80 -1.76 -1.97
CA GLY A 284 32.57 -2.93 -1.53
C GLY A 284 31.81 -3.95 -0.68
N ALA A 285 30.48 -3.88 -0.56
CA ALA A 285 29.67 -4.95 0.00
C ALA A 285 29.78 -6.24 -0.84
N THR A 286 29.71 -7.40 -0.20
CA THR A 286 29.73 -8.68 -0.90
C THR A 286 28.30 -9.03 -1.32
N VAL A 287 28.10 -9.42 -2.58
CA VAL A 287 26.80 -9.83 -3.11
C VAL A 287 26.97 -11.17 -3.81
N GLU A 288 26.24 -12.17 -3.32
CA GLU A 288 26.13 -13.51 -3.89
C GLU A 288 24.73 -13.66 -4.50
N VAL A 289 24.66 -14.21 -5.72
CA VAL A 289 23.40 -14.53 -6.40
C VAL A 289 23.35 -16.04 -6.63
N GLN A 290 22.30 -16.70 -6.15
CA GLN A 290 22.07 -18.14 -6.31
C GLN A 290 20.79 -18.39 -7.12
N ASN A 291 20.80 -19.47 -7.91
CA ASN A 291 19.63 -19.94 -8.64
C ASN A 291 18.89 -21.00 -7.82
N ILE A 292 17.58 -20.82 -7.62
CA ILE A 292 16.72 -21.78 -6.92
C ILE A 292 16.73 -23.18 -7.55
N GLU A 293 16.92 -23.28 -8.87
CA GLU A 293 16.94 -24.56 -9.58
C GLU A 293 18.16 -25.43 -9.22
N GLU A 294 19.20 -24.83 -8.62
CA GLU A 294 20.39 -25.56 -8.14
C GLU A 294 20.15 -26.25 -6.79
N PHE A 295 19.04 -25.96 -6.11
CA PHE A 295 18.69 -26.57 -4.82
C PHE A 295 18.09 -27.97 -5.03
N SER A 296 18.96 -28.97 -5.14
CA SER A 296 18.56 -30.37 -5.35
C SER A 296 17.64 -30.94 -4.25
N TRP A 297 17.74 -30.42 -3.02
CA TRP A 297 16.87 -30.77 -1.89
C TRP A 297 15.46 -30.17 -2.01
N LEU A 298 15.26 -29.10 -2.77
CA LEU A 298 13.96 -28.43 -2.92
C LEU A 298 13.11 -29.14 -3.98
N ASN A 299 12.64 -30.33 -3.64
CA ASN A 299 11.82 -31.16 -4.51
C ASN A 299 10.52 -31.62 -3.82
N ALA A 300 9.61 -32.23 -4.57
CA ALA A 300 8.30 -32.65 -4.07
C ALA A 300 8.35 -33.71 -2.96
N SER A 301 9.48 -34.41 -2.79
CA SER A 301 9.68 -35.40 -1.73
C SER A 301 10.03 -34.76 -0.39
N TYR A 302 10.67 -33.59 -0.40
CA TYR A 302 11.08 -32.88 0.82
C TYR A 302 10.21 -31.66 1.14
N ALA A 303 9.74 -30.92 0.14
CA ALA A 303 9.01 -29.68 0.31
C ALA A 303 7.51 -29.84 -0.02
N PRO A 304 6.60 -29.85 0.97
CA PRO A 304 5.16 -30.03 0.74
C PRO A 304 4.55 -28.96 -0.19
N VAL A 305 5.10 -27.75 -0.15
CA VAL A 305 4.65 -26.65 -1.02
C VAL A 305 4.90 -26.94 -2.51
N ILE A 306 6.00 -27.64 -2.86
CA ILE A 306 6.26 -28.05 -4.24
C ILE A 306 5.19 -29.03 -4.70
N LYS A 307 4.82 -29.98 -3.84
CA LYS A 307 3.75 -30.94 -4.13
C LYS A 307 2.42 -30.24 -4.37
N GLN A 308 2.08 -29.22 -3.57
CA GLN A 308 0.88 -28.41 -3.75
C GLN A 308 0.91 -27.57 -5.05
N ILE A 309 2.06 -26.98 -5.40
CA ILE A 309 2.19 -26.20 -6.64
C ILE A 309 2.07 -27.09 -7.89
N LEU A 310 2.58 -28.33 -7.83
CA LEU A 310 2.53 -29.29 -8.94
C LEU A 310 1.15 -29.97 -9.09
N ASP A 311 0.33 -29.94 -8.05
CA ASP A 311 -1.01 -30.52 -8.05
C ASP A 311 -1.97 -29.77 -9.01
N GLN A 312 -2.71 -30.53 -9.82
CA GLN A 312 -3.54 -29.97 -10.90
C GLN A 312 -4.77 -29.22 -10.35
N ASP A 313 -5.38 -29.70 -9.27
CA ASP A 313 -6.54 -29.08 -8.63
C ASP A 313 -6.16 -27.76 -7.97
N SER A 314 -4.99 -27.74 -7.33
CA SER A 314 -4.37 -26.51 -6.82
C SER A 314 -4.12 -25.53 -7.98
N ARG A 315 -3.46 -25.95 -9.07
CA ARG A 315 -3.24 -25.06 -10.24
C ARG A 315 -4.55 -24.54 -10.84
N ALA A 316 -5.61 -25.35 -10.90
CA ALA A 316 -6.92 -24.90 -11.39
C ALA A 316 -7.58 -23.88 -10.45
N TYR A 317 -7.40 -24.00 -9.14
CA TYR A 317 -7.88 -23.02 -8.17
C TYR A 317 -7.16 -21.66 -8.29
N TYR A 318 -5.83 -21.68 -8.46
CA TYR A 318 -5.00 -20.48 -8.52
C TYR A 318 -4.94 -19.83 -9.92
N PHE A 319 -4.97 -20.63 -11.00
CA PHE A 319 -4.79 -20.18 -12.39
C PHE A 319 -6.02 -20.43 -13.29
N GLY A 320 -7.11 -21.01 -12.78
CA GLY A 320 -8.29 -21.35 -13.56
C GLY A 320 -9.05 -20.14 -14.07
N ALA A 321 -9.24 -20.08 -15.39
CA ALA A 321 -9.96 -19.02 -16.08
C ALA A 321 -11.50 -19.11 -15.89
N ASP A 322 -12.04 -20.27 -15.53
CA ASP A 322 -13.49 -20.57 -15.69
C ASP A 322 -14.43 -20.11 -14.57
N GLN A 323 -13.92 -19.60 -13.44
CA GLN A 323 -14.77 -19.11 -12.34
C GLN A 323 -14.77 -17.58 -12.24
N VAL A 324 -15.02 -16.89 -13.35
CA VAL A 324 -14.95 -15.41 -13.47
C VAL A 324 -15.90 -14.66 -12.51
N MET A 325 -16.88 -15.32 -11.88
CA MET A 325 -17.97 -14.62 -11.16
C MET A 325 -18.27 -15.05 -9.72
N LYS A 326 -17.51 -15.95 -9.08
CA LYS A 326 -17.88 -16.46 -7.73
C LYS A 326 -16.80 -16.40 -6.64
N VAL A 327 -15.57 -16.01 -6.96
CA VAL A 327 -14.46 -15.98 -5.98
C VAL A 327 -13.89 -14.58 -5.89
N GLU A 328 -13.64 -14.08 -4.68
CA GLU A 328 -13.08 -12.75 -4.43
C GLU A 328 -11.79 -12.53 -5.25
N PRO A 329 -11.62 -11.40 -5.95
CA PRO A 329 -10.42 -11.10 -6.75
C PRO A 329 -9.10 -11.23 -5.98
N LYS A 330 -9.12 -10.89 -4.68
CA LYS A 330 -7.98 -11.00 -3.74
C LYS A 330 -7.42 -12.43 -3.63
N LEU A 331 -8.18 -13.43 -4.08
CA LEU A 331 -7.88 -14.85 -3.94
C LEU A 331 -7.02 -15.44 -5.07
N ARG A 332 -6.61 -14.64 -6.07
CA ARG A 332 -5.86 -15.09 -7.25
C ARG A 332 -4.52 -14.39 -7.43
N ASN A 333 -3.68 -14.33 -6.41
CA ASN A 333 -2.35 -13.72 -6.54
C ASN A 333 -1.27 -14.81 -6.76
N PRO A 334 -0.67 -14.91 -7.96
CA PRO A 334 0.38 -15.88 -8.26
C PRO A 334 1.65 -15.66 -7.44
N LYS A 335 1.84 -14.50 -6.77
CA LYS A 335 2.91 -14.33 -5.77
C LYS A 335 2.76 -15.30 -4.59
N TYR A 336 1.55 -15.73 -4.25
CA TYR A 336 1.34 -16.71 -3.18
C TYR A 336 1.76 -18.13 -3.56
N LEU A 337 1.98 -18.39 -4.86
CA LEU A 337 2.60 -19.61 -5.37
C LEU A 337 4.04 -19.39 -5.83
N SER A 338 4.58 -18.17 -5.69
CA SER A 338 5.98 -17.92 -6.01
C SER A 338 6.83 -18.73 -5.05
N LEU A 339 7.54 -19.72 -5.58
CA LEU A 339 8.39 -20.59 -4.80
C LEU A 339 9.47 -19.80 -4.05
N LEU A 340 9.94 -18.69 -4.63
CA LEU A 340 10.85 -17.73 -3.98
C LEU A 340 10.29 -17.20 -2.65
N ASN A 341 8.98 -16.98 -2.56
CA ASN A 341 8.37 -16.52 -1.31
C ASN A 341 8.39 -17.59 -0.21
N HIS A 342 8.37 -18.87 -0.57
CA HIS A 342 8.44 -19.97 0.38
C HIS A 342 9.86 -20.30 0.82
N LEU A 343 10.90 -19.84 0.12
CA LEU A 343 12.30 -19.98 0.56
C LEU A 343 12.57 -19.34 1.93
N ARG A 344 11.72 -18.40 2.35
CA ARG A 344 11.75 -17.84 3.72
C ARG A 344 11.71 -18.91 4.80
N PHE A 345 11.11 -20.08 4.54
CA PHE A 345 11.05 -21.19 5.49
C PHE A 345 12.22 -22.16 5.41
N TYR A 346 13.12 -21.95 4.46
CA TYR A 346 14.24 -22.84 4.18
C TYR A 346 15.60 -22.15 4.35
N ILE A 347 15.64 -21.02 5.07
CA ILE A 347 16.86 -20.23 5.26
C ILE A 347 17.99 -21.10 5.88
N PRO A 348 17.75 -21.94 6.91
CA PRO A 348 18.80 -22.81 7.43
C PRO A 348 19.29 -23.88 6.45
N GLU A 349 18.44 -24.34 5.54
CA GLU A 349 18.78 -25.32 4.50
C GLU A 349 19.62 -24.68 3.38
N ILE A 350 19.37 -23.40 3.07
CA ILE A 350 20.16 -22.62 2.11
C ILE A 350 21.50 -22.21 2.73
N TYR A 351 21.51 -21.80 4.02
CA TYR A 351 22.69 -21.30 4.72
C TYR A 351 22.99 -22.08 6.01
N PRO A 352 23.39 -23.36 5.92
CA PRO A 352 23.56 -24.23 7.08
C PRO A 352 24.73 -23.83 8.00
N LEU A 353 25.71 -23.08 7.48
CA LEU A 353 26.91 -22.65 8.21
C LEU A 353 26.76 -21.31 8.92
N LEU A 354 25.68 -20.57 8.65
CA LEU A 354 25.43 -19.28 9.27
C LEU A 354 24.69 -19.45 10.60
N GLU A 355 24.98 -18.54 11.53
CA GLU A 355 24.39 -18.51 12.88
C GLU A 355 23.23 -17.52 12.96
N LYS A 356 23.34 -16.35 12.33
CA LYS A 356 22.31 -15.30 12.34
C LYS A 356 22.24 -14.60 10.99
N ILE A 357 21.04 -14.24 10.56
CA ILE A 357 20.81 -13.59 9.27
C ILE A 357 19.63 -12.62 9.35
N VAL A 358 19.68 -11.53 8.57
CA VAL A 358 18.55 -10.60 8.42
C VAL A 358 17.88 -10.82 7.07
N PHE A 359 16.60 -11.17 7.09
CA PHE A 359 15.77 -11.29 5.91
C PHE A 359 15.19 -9.94 5.52
N LEU A 360 15.25 -9.60 4.23
CA LEU A 360 14.65 -8.40 3.64
C LEU A 360 13.80 -8.77 2.41
N ASP A 361 12.56 -8.30 2.37
CA ASP A 361 11.75 -8.38 1.14
C ASP A 361 12.27 -7.41 0.07
N ASP A 362 11.97 -7.68 -1.21
CA ASP A 362 12.39 -6.82 -2.33
C ASP A 362 11.67 -5.47 -2.40
N ASP A 363 10.55 -5.34 -1.71
CA ASP A 363 9.71 -4.15 -1.64
C ASP A 363 9.95 -3.31 -0.38
N VAL A 364 11.14 -3.41 0.21
CA VAL A 364 11.56 -2.55 1.34
C VAL A 364 12.59 -1.50 0.92
N VAL A 365 12.70 -0.47 1.75
CA VAL A 365 13.78 0.52 1.68
C VAL A 365 14.36 0.68 3.08
N VAL A 366 15.67 0.52 3.18
CA VAL A 366 16.43 0.71 4.41
C VAL A 366 16.81 2.19 4.53
N GLN A 367 16.58 2.77 5.71
CA GLN A 367 16.86 4.17 6.02
C GLN A 367 17.88 4.37 7.13
N LYS A 368 18.22 3.30 7.86
CA LYS A 368 19.17 3.32 8.99
C LYS A 368 20.01 2.06 9.00
N ASP A 369 21.16 2.11 9.66
CA ASP A 369 22.04 0.96 9.82
C ASP A 369 21.34 -0.20 10.55
N LEU A 370 21.34 -1.37 9.91
CA LEU A 370 20.70 -2.60 10.40
C LEU A 370 21.66 -3.52 11.15
N THR A 371 22.96 -3.22 11.21
CA THR A 371 23.97 -4.05 11.88
C THR A 371 23.64 -4.30 13.36
N ARG A 372 22.96 -3.35 14.02
CA ARG A 372 22.49 -3.51 15.40
C ARG A 372 21.48 -4.66 15.59
N LEU A 373 20.78 -5.11 14.55
CA LEU A 373 19.90 -6.28 14.63
C LEU A 373 20.66 -7.56 14.98
N PHE A 374 21.92 -7.68 14.53
CA PHE A 374 22.73 -8.88 14.79
C PHE A 374 23.16 -9.00 16.26
N SER A 375 23.28 -7.86 16.94
CA SER A 375 23.57 -7.77 18.38
C SER A 375 22.35 -7.84 19.29
N LEU A 376 21.13 -7.93 18.74
CA LEU A 376 19.93 -8.07 19.57
C LEU A 376 19.90 -9.44 20.26
N ASP A 377 19.54 -9.41 21.54
CA ASP A 377 19.14 -10.60 22.28
C ASP A 377 17.70 -10.95 21.89
N LEU A 378 17.51 -12.18 21.39
CA LEU A 378 16.20 -12.71 21.05
C LEU A 378 15.58 -13.51 22.20
N HIS A 379 16.22 -13.54 23.38
CA HIS A 379 15.74 -14.25 24.58
C HIS A 379 15.42 -15.73 24.33
N GLY A 380 16.19 -16.38 23.45
CA GLY A 380 16.00 -17.77 23.05
C GLY A 380 14.95 -18.00 21.95
N ASN A 381 14.30 -16.94 21.45
CA ASN A 381 13.40 -17.00 20.29
C ASN A 381 14.17 -17.21 18.99
N VAL A 382 13.49 -17.79 18.00
CA VAL A 382 14.06 -18.09 16.68
C VAL A 382 14.14 -16.84 15.81
N ASN A 383 13.19 -15.91 15.92
CA ASN A 383 13.18 -14.70 15.12
C ASN A 383 12.86 -13.44 15.93
N GLY A 384 13.40 -12.31 15.50
CA GLY A 384 12.96 -10.98 15.89
C GLY A 384 12.13 -10.36 14.77
N ALA A 385 10.90 -9.95 15.07
CA ALA A 385 9.99 -9.33 14.11
C ALA A 385 9.16 -8.21 14.76
N VAL A 386 8.77 -7.22 13.95
CA VAL A 386 7.83 -6.19 14.41
C VAL A 386 6.41 -6.75 14.42
N GLU A 387 5.79 -6.68 15.58
CA GLU A 387 4.37 -6.98 15.76
C GLU A 387 3.49 -5.94 15.05
N THR A 388 2.53 -6.42 14.28
CA THR A 388 1.64 -5.61 13.45
C THR A 388 0.25 -5.43 14.04
N CYS A 389 -0.06 -6.10 15.15
CA CYS A 389 -1.37 -5.93 15.76
C CYS A 389 -1.58 -4.51 16.30
N LEU A 390 -2.79 -4.02 16.05
CA LEU A 390 -3.42 -2.89 16.73
C LEU A 390 -4.74 -3.42 17.31
N GLU A 391 -5.49 -2.59 18.04
CA GLU A 391 -6.66 -3.04 18.83
C GLU A 391 -7.55 -4.07 18.12
N THR A 392 -7.85 -3.90 16.83
CA THR A 392 -8.70 -4.80 16.03
C THR A 392 -8.06 -5.37 14.75
N PHE A 393 -6.80 -5.04 14.47
CA PHE A 393 -6.12 -5.41 13.22
C PHE A 393 -5.00 -6.42 13.44
N HIS A 394 -4.76 -7.29 12.46
CA HIS A 394 -3.62 -8.21 12.36
C HIS A 394 -3.41 -9.21 13.52
N ARG A 395 -4.50 -9.66 14.17
CA ARG A 395 -4.47 -10.81 15.10
C ARG A 395 -4.66 -12.13 14.37
N TYR A 396 -4.30 -13.25 15.00
CA TYR A 396 -4.31 -14.58 14.38
C TYR A 396 -5.68 -14.96 13.80
N TYR A 397 -6.78 -14.63 14.47
CA TYR A 397 -8.14 -14.95 13.99
C TYR A 397 -8.51 -14.32 12.63
N LYS A 398 -7.77 -13.30 12.17
CA LYS A 398 -7.97 -12.70 10.84
C LYS A 398 -7.34 -13.52 9.73
N TYR A 399 -6.35 -14.36 10.04
CA TYR A 399 -5.54 -15.08 9.08
C TYR A 399 -5.82 -16.58 9.05
N ILE A 400 -6.20 -17.12 10.20
CA ILE A 400 -6.32 -18.56 10.43
C ILE A 400 -7.75 -18.87 10.86
N ASN A 401 -8.28 -20.00 10.41
CA ASN A 401 -9.61 -20.49 10.73
C ASN A 401 -9.66 -21.16 12.11
N PHE A 402 -10.03 -20.40 13.14
CA PHE A 402 -10.21 -20.89 14.51
C PHE A 402 -11.48 -21.71 14.73
N SER A 403 -12.35 -21.88 13.73
CA SER A 403 -13.44 -22.86 13.82
C SER A 403 -12.94 -24.30 13.68
N ASN A 404 -11.70 -24.51 13.19
CA ASN A 404 -11.10 -25.83 13.10
C ASN A 404 -10.43 -26.23 14.44
N PRO A 405 -10.81 -27.38 15.06
CA PRO A 405 -10.25 -27.82 16.34
C PRO A 405 -8.73 -28.00 16.36
N VAL A 406 -8.10 -28.32 15.22
CA VAL A 406 -6.64 -28.48 15.12
C VAL A 406 -5.92 -27.16 15.41
N ILE A 407 -6.53 -26.04 15.06
CA ILE A 407 -6.02 -24.69 15.35
C ILE A 407 -6.41 -24.27 16.76
N SER A 408 -7.70 -24.31 17.10
CA SER A 408 -8.20 -23.73 18.36
C SER A 408 -7.69 -24.44 19.61
N SER A 409 -7.19 -25.68 19.48
CA SER A 409 -6.57 -26.42 20.58
C SER A 409 -5.10 -26.05 20.84
N LYS A 410 -4.42 -25.40 19.88
CA LYS A 410 -2.97 -25.13 19.95
C LYS A 410 -2.62 -23.64 19.99
N PHE A 411 -3.47 -22.78 19.43
CA PHE A 411 -3.19 -21.36 19.25
C PHE A 411 -4.20 -20.47 19.97
N ASP A 412 -3.74 -19.30 20.42
CA ASP A 412 -4.61 -18.24 20.90
C ASP A 412 -5.13 -17.40 19.71
N PRO A 413 -6.46 -17.29 19.49
CA PRO A 413 -7.01 -16.41 18.47
C PRO A 413 -6.62 -14.94 18.64
N GLN A 414 -6.32 -14.50 19.87
CA GLN A 414 -5.92 -13.14 20.19
C GLN A 414 -4.41 -12.91 20.07
N ALA A 415 -3.60 -13.91 19.74
CA ALA A 415 -2.18 -13.72 19.53
C ALA A 415 -1.90 -12.63 18.48
N CYS A 416 -0.85 -11.84 18.74
CA CYS A 416 -0.45 -10.76 17.86
C CYS A 416 0.27 -11.30 16.63
N GLY A 417 -0.16 -10.91 15.43
CA GLY A 417 0.57 -11.22 14.20
C GLY A 417 1.75 -10.28 14.00
N TRP A 418 2.86 -10.80 13.52
CA TRP A 418 3.99 -10.04 12.98
C TRP A 418 3.98 -10.10 11.45
N ALA A 419 4.91 -9.42 10.78
CA ALA A 419 5.00 -9.44 9.32
C ALA A 419 6.39 -9.79 8.81
N PHE A 420 6.42 -10.45 7.65
CA PHE A 420 7.61 -10.52 6.83
C PHE A 420 7.93 -9.15 6.23
N GLY A 421 9.21 -8.94 5.90
CA GLY A 421 9.71 -7.74 5.23
C GLY A 421 11.05 -7.30 5.78
N MET A 422 11.17 -7.32 7.10
CA MET A 422 12.42 -7.19 7.82
C MET A 422 12.33 -8.06 9.06
N ASN A 423 13.13 -9.12 9.10
CA ASN A 423 13.17 -10.04 10.23
C ASN A 423 14.61 -10.45 10.49
N VAL A 424 15.00 -10.57 11.76
CA VAL A 424 16.27 -11.19 12.13
C VAL A 424 16.00 -12.62 12.56
N PHE A 425 16.81 -13.57 12.11
CA PHE A 425 16.67 -14.99 12.39
C PHE A 425 17.94 -15.53 13.04
N ASP A 426 17.77 -16.21 14.18
CA ASP A 426 18.79 -17.06 14.78
C ASP A 426 18.65 -18.46 14.17
N LEU A 427 19.61 -18.82 13.32
CA LEU A 427 19.61 -20.07 12.57
C LEU A 427 20.01 -21.27 13.45
N ILE A 428 20.71 -21.03 14.56
CA ILE A 428 21.02 -22.09 15.54
C ILE A 428 19.72 -22.47 16.26
N ALA A 429 18.99 -21.48 16.78
CA ALA A 429 17.70 -21.67 17.42
C ALA A 429 16.68 -22.27 16.44
N TRP A 430 16.65 -21.81 15.18
CA TRP A 430 15.77 -22.35 14.14
C TRP A 430 15.98 -23.86 13.95
N ARG A 431 17.24 -24.29 13.81
CA ARG A 431 17.58 -25.72 13.66
C ARG A 431 17.21 -26.53 14.91
N LYS A 432 17.42 -25.97 16.10
CA LYS A 432 17.09 -26.61 17.37
C LYS A 432 15.58 -26.82 17.54
N GLU A 433 14.77 -25.79 17.26
CA GLU A 433 13.29 -25.84 17.37
C GLU A 433 12.63 -26.46 16.13
N ASN A 434 13.43 -26.79 15.11
CA ASN A 434 13.04 -27.43 13.86
C ASN A 434 11.85 -26.74 13.17
N VAL A 435 11.90 -25.42 13.07
CA VAL A 435 10.79 -24.59 12.55
C VAL A 435 10.44 -24.95 11.10
N THR A 436 11.41 -25.38 10.29
CA THR A 436 11.16 -25.85 8.91
C THR A 436 10.21 -27.07 8.90
N ALA A 437 10.38 -28.02 9.83
CA ALA A 437 9.50 -29.17 9.94
C ALA A 437 8.09 -28.78 10.45
N GLN A 438 8.00 -27.80 11.36
CA GLN A 438 6.70 -27.27 11.78
C GLN A 438 5.96 -26.61 10.61
N TYR A 439 6.67 -25.86 9.77
CA TYR A 439 6.14 -25.31 8.53
C TYR A 439 5.65 -26.42 7.57
N HIS A 440 6.42 -27.50 7.38
CA HIS A 440 5.98 -28.64 6.56
C HIS A 440 4.70 -29.26 7.10
N TYR A 441 4.64 -29.54 8.41
CA TYR A 441 3.46 -30.08 9.06
C TYR A 441 2.23 -29.21 8.80
N TRP A 442 2.33 -27.90 9.00
CA TRP A 442 1.19 -27.00 8.78
C TRP A 442 0.77 -26.95 7.32
N GLN A 443 1.71 -26.94 6.38
CA GLN A 443 1.38 -27.00 4.96
C GLN A 443 0.60 -28.26 4.60
N GLU A 444 1.00 -29.41 5.14
CA GLU A 444 0.28 -30.67 4.93
C GLU A 444 -1.12 -30.65 5.57
N GLN A 445 -1.25 -30.10 6.78
CA GLN A 445 -2.55 -29.96 7.44
C GLN A 445 -3.52 -29.04 6.68
N ASN A 446 -3.00 -28.08 5.90
CA ASN A 446 -3.80 -27.18 5.08
C ASN A 446 -3.88 -27.63 3.61
N ALA A 447 -3.66 -28.92 3.30
CA ALA A 447 -3.78 -29.44 1.94
C ALA A 447 -5.17 -29.19 1.31
N ASP A 448 -6.23 -29.16 2.13
CA ASP A 448 -7.60 -28.86 1.72
C ASP A 448 -7.96 -27.35 1.78
N GLN A 449 -7.01 -26.51 2.17
CA GLN A 449 -7.16 -25.05 2.29
C GLN A 449 -8.29 -24.62 3.26
N THR A 450 -8.54 -25.43 4.29
CA THR A 450 -9.56 -25.13 5.32
C THR A 450 -9.00 -24.35 6.51
N LEU A 451 -7.69 -24.41 6.77
CA LEU A 451 -7.04 -23.74 7.90
C LEU A 451 -6.72 -22.29 7.59
N TRP A 452 -6.24 -21.99 6.38
CA TRP A 452 -6.12 -20.64 5.84
C TRP A 452 -6.23 -20.68 4.31
N LYS A 453 -6.50 -19.52 3.71
CA LYS A 453 -6.70 -19.43 2.27
C LYS A 453 -5.41 -19.26 1.49
N LEU A 454 -4.61 -18.24 1.81
CA LEU A 454 -3.50 -17.83 0.96
C LEU A 454 -2.33 -17.21 1.72
N GLY A 455 -1.18 -17.27 1.07
CA GLY A 455 0.03 -16.55 1.45
C GLY A 455 0.91 -17.28 2.46
N THR A 456 2.09 -16.71 2.66
CA THR A 456 3.12 -17.26 3.54
C THR A 456 3.00 -16.78 4.98
N LEU A 457 2.24 -15.71 5.24
CA LEU A 457 2.10 -15.19 6.60
C LEU A 457 1.35 -16.15 7.53
N PRO A 458 0.17 -16.70 7.19
CA PRO A 458 -0.51 -17.66 8.07
C PRO A 458 0.36 -18.87 8.48
N PRO A 459 1.02 -19.60 7.57
CA PRO A 459 1.88 -20.71 7.98
C PRO A 459 3.11 -20.26 8.78
N ALA A 460 3.61 -19.03 8.59
CA ALA A 460 4.66 -18.49 9.45
C ALA A 460 4.20 -18.21 10.88
N LEU A 461 3.02 -17.60 11.04
CA LEU A 461 2.44 -17.38 12.36
C LEU A 461 2.26 -18.72 13.11
N LEU A 462 1.88 -19.79 12.41
CA LEU A 462 1.76 -21.12 12.99
C LEU A 462 3.11 -21.77 13.32
N ALA A 463 4.10 -21.67 12.43
CA ALA A 463 5.41 -22.31 12.60
C ALA A 463 6.32 -21.61 13.62
N PHE A 464 6.13 -20.30 13.83
CA PHE A 464 6.91 -19.49 14.76
C PHE A 464 6.14 -19.17 16.06
N TYR A 465 5.01 -19.82 16.30
CA TYR A 465 4.18 -19.51 17.46
C TYR A 465 4.93 -19.76 18.77
N GLY A 466 5.08 -18.70 19.59
CA GLY A 466 5.85 -18.75 20.83
C GLY A 466 7.38 -18.74 20.63
N LEU A 467 7.86 -18.46 19.41
CA LEU A 467 9.28 -18.44 19.03
C LEU A 467 9.71 -17.10 18.43
N THR A 468 8.93 -16.03 18.64
CA THR A 468 9.19 -14.69 18.08
C THR A 468 9.41 -13.66 19.18
N GLU A 469 10.54 -12.96 19.10
CA GLU A 469 10.84 -11.77 19.89
C GLU A 469 10.20 -10.53 19.23
N PRO A 470 9.32 -9.80 19.95
CA PRO A 470 8.70 -8.59 19.43
C PRO A 470 9.70 -7.42 19.41
N LEU A 471 9.92 -6.85 18.22
CA LEU A 471 10.82 -5.69 18.04
C LEU A 471 10.07 -4.36 18.13
N ASP A 472 10.80 -3.29 18.50
CA ASP A 472 10.29 -1.91 18.44
C ASP A 472 9.76 -1.58 17.04
N ARG A 473 8.56 -0.99 16.97
CA ARG A 473 7.87 -0.67 15.71
C ARG A 473 8.68 0.20 14.75
N ARG A 474 9.66 0.96 15.25
CA ARG A 474 10.56 1.76 14.43
C ARG A 474 11.52 0.93 13.61
N TRP A 475 11.70 -0.36 13.90
CA TRP A 475 12.53 -1.22 13.06
C TRP A 475 11.91 -1.46 11.67
N HIS A 476 10.59 -1.58 11.59
CA HIS A 476 9.89 -1.97 10.37
C HIS A 476 8.50 -1.34 10.32
N VAL A 477 8.33 -0.36 9.42
CA VAL A 477 7.06 0.34 9.19
C VAL A 477 6.45 -0.13 7.89
N LEU A 478 5.23 -0.68 7.99
CA LEU A 478 4.47 -1.25 6.90
C LEU A 478 3.37 -0.31 6.41
N GLY A 479 2.85 -0.60 5.23
CA GLY A 479 1.63 -0.04 4.66
C GLY A 479 1.86 0.85 3.44
N LEU A 480 3.11 1.12 3.04
CA LEU A 480 3.39 2.09 1.98
C LEU A 480 2.89 1.63 0.60
N GLY A 481 2.49 0.36 0.45
CA GLY A 481 1.87 -0.17 -0.76
C GLY A 481 0.33 -0.21 -0.76
N TYR A 482 -0.35 0.33 0.26
CA TYR A 482 -1.82 0.44 0.27
C TYR A 482 -2.41 1.56 1.15
N ASP A 483 -1.70 2.03 2.18
CA ASP A 483 -2.19 3.05 3.11
C ASP A 483 -1.70 4.44 2.71
N MET A 484 -2.61 5.31 2.30
CA MET A 484 -2.30 6.67 1.84
C MET A 484 -1.96 7.65 2.98
N ASN A 485 -2.19 7.27 4.24
CA ASN A 485 -2.24 8.19 5.39
C ASN A 485 -1.29 7.79 6.52
N ILE A 486 -0.15 7.17 6.20
CA ILE A 486 0.89 6.89 7.20
C ILE A 486 1.48 8.23 7.66
N ASP A 487 1.67 8.38 8.97
CA ASP A 487 2.29 9.55 9.58
C ASP A 487 3.74 9.70 9.10
N ASP A 488 4.11 10.88 8.60
CA ASP A 488 5.47 11.19 8.14
C ASP A 488 6.51 10.99 9.26
N ARG A 489 6.15 11.28 10.52
CA ARG A 489 7.06 11.04 11.66
C ARG A 489 7.39 9.57 11.84
N LEU A 490 6.42 8.69 11.58
CA LEU A 490 6.63 7.25 11.66
C LEU A 490 7.56 6.80 10.53
N ILE A 491 7.34 7.29 9.30
CA ILE A 491 8.20 7.04 8.14
C ILE A 491 9.63 7.51 8.41
N ASP A 492 9.83 8.74 8.88
CA ASP A 492 11.16 9.31 9.13
C ASP A 492 11.90 8.58 10.27
N SER A 493 11.16 8.10 11.27
CA SER A 493 11.74 7.38 12.40
C SER A 493 12.10 5.92 12.08
N ALA A 494 11.57 5.36 10.98
CA ALA A 494 11.72 3.95 10.65
C ALA A 494 13.13 3.59 10.18
N ALA A 495 13.65 2.44 10.62
CA ALA A 495 14.86 1.83 10.07
C ALA A 495 14.61 1.19 8.71
N VAL A 496 13.47 0.51 8.56
CA VAL A 496 13.01 -0.05 7.29
C VAL A 496 11.56 0.37 7.03
N ILE A 497 11.29 0.85 5.82
CA ILE A 497 9.93 1.13 5.33
C ILE A 497 9.55 0.07 4.28
N HIS A 498 8.31 -0.39 4.33
CA HIS A 498 7.85 -1.52 3.53
C HIS A 498 6.67 -1.13 2.65
N PHE A 499 6.85 -1.27 1.33
CA PHE A 499 5.82 -1.07 0.31
C PHE A 499 4.95 -2.32 0.14
N ASN A 500 4.62 -3.03 1.23
CA ASN A 500 3.73 -4.18 1.21
C ASN A 500 2.34 -3.77 0.71
N GLY A 501 1.72 -4.63 -0.10
CA GLY A 501 0.49 -4.32 -0.85
C GLY A 501 0.70 -4.24 -2.36
N ASN A 502 -0.28 -3.71 -3.08
CA ASN A 502 -0.30 -3.75 -4.55
C ASN A 502 0.30 -2.49 -5.20
N MET A 503 0.34 -1.35 -4.49
CA MET A 503 0.82 -0.07 -5.02
C MET A 503 2.35 0.06 -4.87
N LYS A 504 3.09 -0.82 -5.56
CA LYS A 504 4.56 -0.85 -5.52
C LYS A 504 5.19 0.39 -6.15
N PRO A 505 6.36 0.88 -5.66
CA PRO A 505 6.96 2.13 -6.10
C PRO A 505 7.44 2.13 -7.56
N TRP A 506 7.75 0.96 -8.13
CA TRP A 506 8.11 0.78 -9.54
C TRP A 506 6.92 0.67 -10.49
N LEU A 507 5.68 0.77 -9.98
CA LEU A 507 4.45 0.72 -10.78
C LEU A 507 3.85 2.10 -10.98
N LYS A 508 3.07 2.27 -12.04
CA LYS A 508 2.31 3.51 -12.30
C LYS A 508 1.23 3.79 -11.23
N LEU A 509 0.75 2.75 -10.55
CA LEU A 509 -0.23 2.83 -9.47
C LEU A 509 0.41 3.16 -8.10
N ALA A 510 1.72 3.40 -8.03
CA ALA A 510 2.41 3.76 -6.80
C ALA A 510 1.74 4.97 -6.12
N ILE A 511 1.71 4.95 -4.78
CA ILE A 511 1.25 6.10 -4.01
C ILE A 511 2.27 7.24 -4.18
N GLY A 512 1.84 8.32 -4.82
CA GLY A 512 2.74 9.40 -5.26
C GLY A 512 3.60 10.01 -4.15
N ARG A 513 3.07 10.15 -2.93
CA ARG A 513 3.83 10.71 -1.79
C ARG A 513 4.98 9.82 -1.31
N TYR A 514 4.90 8.50 -1.48
CA TYR A 514 5.94 7.57 -1.00
C TYR A 514 6.97 7.22 -2.08
N LYS A 515 6.65 7.45 -3.34
CA LYS A 515 7.52 7.13 -4.48
C LYS A 515 8.94 7.70 -4.36
N PRO A 516 9.14 8.97 -3.91
CA PRO A 516 10.49 9.53 -3.76
C PRO A 516 11.39 8.77 -2.77
N LEU A 517 10.81 8.09 -1.78
CA LEU A 517 11.57 7.33 -0.78
C LEU A 517 12.30 6.13 -1.39
N TRP A 518 11.74 5.56 -2.48
CA TRP A 518 12.33 4.47 -3.26
C TRP A 518 13.20 5.00 -4.41
N GLU A 519 12.71 6.01 -5.16
CA GLU A 519 13.40 6.56 -6.33
C GLU A 519 14.79 7.13 -6.02
N ARG A 520 15.03 7.65 -4.81
CA ARG A 520 16.34 8.16 -4.39
C ARG A 520 17.46 7.11 -4.39
N TYR A 521 17.12 5.82 -4.32
CA TYR A 521 18.08 4.71 -4.35
C TYR A 521 18.19 4.06 -5.73
N VAL A 522 17.45 4.56 -6.71
CA VAL A 522 17.57 4.14 -8.10
C VAL A 522 18.60 5.02 -8.78
N ASN A 523 19.61 4.41 -9.39
CA ASN A 523 20.55 5.14 -10.22
C ASN A 523 19.87 5.55 -11.54
N GLN A 524 19.22 6.72 -11.53
CA GLN A 524 18.53 7.24 -12.71
C GLN A 524 19.47 7.50 -13.88
N SER A 525 20.76 7.75 -13.64
CA SER A 525 21.77 7.91 -14.69
C SER A 525 22.29 6.59 -15.28
N HIS A 526 21.87 5.44 -14.75
CA HIS A 526 22.33 4.15 -15.25
C HIS A 526 21.89 3.95 -16.71
N PRO A 527 22.78 3.56 -17.65
CA PRO A 527 22.45 3.40 -19.07
C PRO A 527 21.23 2.50 -19.32
N TYR A 528 21.20 1.31 -18.71
CA TYR A 528 20.02 0.43 -18.78
C TYR A 528 18.73 1.04 -18.27
N TYR A 529 18.79 1.89 -17.24
CA TYR A 529 17.61 2.55 -16.71
C TYR A 529 17.11 3.63 -17.67
N GLN A 530 18.00 4.49 -18.17
CA GLN A 530 17.68 5.51 -19.17
C GLN A 530 17.06 4.90 -20.43
N ASP A 531 17.71 3.88 -20.97
CA ASP A 531 17.29 3.26 -22.23
C ASP A 531 15.96 2.49 -22.17
N CYS A 532 15.51 2.06 -20.99
CA CYS A 532 14.34 1.20 -20.85
C CYS A 532 13.17 1.85 -20.11
N VAL A 533 13.44 2.81 -19.22
CA VAL A 533 12.44 3.44 -18.36
C VAL A 533 12.05 4.83 -18.87
N ILE A 534 12.98 5.55 -19.51
CA ILE A 534 12.76 6.92 -20.00
C ILE A 534 12.43 6.96 -21.51
N SER A 535 12.80 5.90 -22.26
CA SER A 535 12.54 5.74 -23.70
C SER A 535 11.07 5.50 -24.06
#